data_AF-A0A0B2AG49-F1
#
_entry.id   AF-A0A0B2AG49-F1
#
_cell.length_a   1.000
_cell.length_b   1.000
_cell.length_c   1.000
_cell.angle_alpha   90.00
_cell.angle_beta   90.00
_cell.angle_gamma   90.00
#
_symmetry.space_group_name_H-M   'P 1'
#
loop_
_entity.id
_entity.type
_entity.pdbx_description
1 polymer ?
#
loop_
_entity_poly.entity_id
_entity_poly.type
_entity_poly.pdbx_seq_one_letter_code
_entity_poly.pdbx_strand_id
1 'polypeptide(L)'
;MKLAEVNGWESVRIKRADGIYDSGVRYGPDGPPGDAVEASRECRSELESTGDLIPEMTPGWAATANTVVGQLSSQATDLTYRDPEYRQVNAQWLACIKAEGLTLDPANGEWGVARGNSSKEQQIRDAVKDVRCKQKHSVMQRLSDIEAQYQAALMAPKEAQLAELAKAKQDALARARKVLAEHGA
;
A
#
# COMPACT_ATOMS: atom_id res chain seq x y z
N MET A 1 -22.21 -17.28 2.67
CA MET A 1 -21.17 -17.18 3.73
C MET A 1 -20.53 -15.81 3.60
N LYS A 2 -20.75 -14.90 4.55
CA LYS A 2 -20.35 -13.48 4.45
C LYS A 2 -18.91 -13.31 4.94
N LEU A 3 -18.05 -12.77 4.09
CA LEU A 3 -16.62 -12.44 4.34
C LEU A 3 -16.39 -11.27 5.31
N ALA A 4 -17.41 -10.82 6.03
CA ALA A 4 -17.39 -9.53 6.75
C ALA A 4 -16.88 -9.61 8.20
N GLU A 5 -16.68 -10.80 8.77
CA GLU A 5 -16.45 -10.93 10.22
C GLU A 5 -14.96 -10.98 10.64
N VAL A 6 -14.00 -11.02 9.72
CA VAL A 6 -12.62 -11.36 10.10
C VAL A 6 -11.76 -10.15 10.56
N ASN A 7 -12.11 -8.90 10.26
CA ASN A 7 -11.14 -7.79 10.46
C ASN A 7 -11.62 -6.54 11.24
N GLY A 8 -12.76 -6.55 11.94
CA GLY A 8 -13.13 -5.41 12.81
C GLY A 8 -13.34 -4.05 12.10
N TRP A 9 -13.34 -4.03 10.76
CA TRP A 9 -13.81 -2.91 9.97
C TRP A 9 -15.33 -3.04 9.88
N GLU A 10 -16.04 -2.62 10.93
CA GLU A 10 -17.45 -2.26 10.74
C GLU A 10 -17.51 -1.32 9.54
N SER A 11 -18.40 -1.62 8.59
CA SER A 11 -18.60 -0.85 7.37
C SER A 11 -18.72 0.63 7.74
N VAL A 12 -17.64 1.37 7.59
CA VAL A 12 -17.67 2.82 7.80
C VAL A 12 -18.70 3.31 6.80
N ARG A 13 -19.81 3.87 7.28
CA ARG A 13 -20.71 4.65 6.43
C ARG A 13 -19.83 5.75 5.85
N ILE A 14 -19.35 5.57 4.63
CA ILE A 14 -18.63 6.58 3.89
C ILE A 14 -19.62 7.74 3.76
N LYS A 15 -19.42 8.79 4.56
CA LYS A 15 -20.15 10.05 4.35
C LYS A 15 -19.74 10.53 2.97
N ARG A 16 -20.69 10.57 2.03
CA ARG A 16 -20.48 11.23 0.74
C ARG A 16 -20.31 12.71 1.05
N ALA A 17 -19.13 13.24 0.79
CA ALA A 17 -18.92 14.67 0.62
C ALA A 17 -19.10 14.94 -0.87
N ASP A 18 -20.20 15.59 -1.23
CA ASP A 18 -20.45 15.98 -2.62
C ASP A 18 -19.28 16.87 -3.08
N GLY A 19 -18.68 16.53 -4.23
CA GLY A 19 -17.61 17.31 -4.87
C GLY A 19 -16.17 16.80 -4.71
N ILE A 20 -15.82 16.03 -3.67
CA ILE A 20 -14.41 15.65 -3.42
C ILE A 20 -14.02 14.33 -4.10
N TYR A 21 -14.95 13.38 -4.26
CA TYR A 21 -14.68 12.07 -4.89
C TYR A 21 -15.38 11.86 -6.25
N ASP A 22 -16.17 12.83 -6.71
CA ASP A 22 -16.98 12.77 -7.94
C ASP A 22 -16.42 13.59 -9.11
N SER A 23 -15.29 14.29 -8.95
CA SER A 23 -14.76 15.18 -9.99
C SER A 23 -14.27 14.46 -11.26
N GLY A 24 -14.23 13.12 -11.27
CA GLY A 24 -13.80 12.35 -12.43
C GLY A 24 -12.32 12.51 -12.79
N VAL A 25 -11.55 13.26 -12.00
CA VAL A 25 -10.14 13.52 -12.25
C VAL A 25 -9.32 12.31 -11.79
N ARG A 26 -9.00 11.43 -12.74
CA ARG A 26 -8.01 10.37 -12.53
C ARG A 26 -6.63 11.00 -12.59
N TYR A 27 -5.77 10.67 -11.63
CA TYR A 27 -4.34 10.96 -11.68
C TYR A 27 -3.77 10.40 -13.00
N GLY A 28 -3.47 11.28 -13.96
CA GLY A 28 -3.01 10.92 -15.30
C GLY A 28 -2.34 12.12 -15.99
N PRO A 29 -1.40 11.88 -16.92
CA PRO A 29 -0.55 12.92 -17.51
C PRO A 29 -1.29 13.92 -18.43
N ASP A 30 -2.54 13.64 -18.80
CA ASP A 30 -3.31 14.42 -19.76
C ASP A 30 -4.45 15.25 -19.13
N GLY A 31 -4.53 15.33 -17.80
CA GLY A 31 -5.49 16.19 -17.10
C GLY A 31 -4.86 17.54 -16.73
N PRO A 32 -5.57 18.68 -16.82
CA PRO A 32 -5.09 19.90 -16.17
C PRO A 32 -4.84 19.59 -14.68
N PRO A 33 -3.86 20.23 -14.02
CA PRO A 33 -3.80 20.16 -12.56
C PRO A 33 -5.16 20.62 -12.07
N GLY A 34 -5.98 19.69 -11.57
CA GLY A 34 -7.32 20.02 -11.13
C GLY A 34 -7.23 21.14 -10.09
N ASP A 35 -8.29 21.95 -10.01
CA ASP A 35 -8.59 22.81 -8.86
C ASP A 35 -8.14 22.21 -7.51
N ALA A 36 -8.31 20.91 -7.29
CA ALA A 36 -7.87 20.19 -6.11
C ALA A 36 -6.35 20.13 -5.90
N VAL A 37 -5.54 20.08 -6.96
CA VAL A 37 -4.07 20.10 -6.86
C VAL A 37 -3.58 21.49 -6.48
N GLU A 38 -4.13 22.53 -7.11
CA GLU A 38 -3.76 23.91 -6.80
C GLU A 38 -4.27 24.30 -5.41
N ALA A 39 -5.51 23.97 -5.05
CA ALA A 39 -6.03 24.16 -3.70
C ALA A 39 -5.22 23.39 -2.64
N SER A 40 -4.77 22.17 -2.94
CA SER A 40 -3.88 21.42 -2.04
C SER A 40 -2.51 22.09 -1.89
N ARG A 41 -2.00 22.72 -2.95
CA ARG A 41 -0.73 23.46 -2.92
C ARG A 41 -0.85 24.76 -2.13
N GLU A 42 -1.92 25.52 -2.33
CA GLU A 42 -2.23 26.75 -1.59
C GLU A 42 -2.39 26.45 -0.10
N CYS A 43 -3.22 25.45 0.25
CA CYS A 43 -3.39 25.01 1.63
C CYS A 43 -2.07 24.58 2.27
N ARG A 44 -1.21 23.84 1.55
CA ARG A 44 0.12 23.47 2.06
C ARG A 44 1.00 24.69 2.31
N SER A 45 1.03 25.63 1.37
CA SER A 45 1.83 26.86 1.49
C SER A 45 1.36 27.72 2.66
N GLU A 46 0.06 27.78 2.91
CA GLU A 46 -0.52 28.51 4.04
C GLU A 46 -0.11 27.86 5.37
N LEU A 47 -0.29 26.54 5.50
CA LEU A 47 0.14 25.77 6.68
C LEU A 47 1.65 25.88 6.92
N GLU A 48 2.47 25.88 5.87
CA GLU A 48 3.91 26.14 5.97
C GLU A 48 4.20 27.55 6.53
N SER A 49 3.45 28.55 6.07
CA SER A 49 3.63 29.95 6.49
C SER A 49 3.17 30.24 7.92
N THR A 50 2.14 29.55 8.40
CA THR A 50 1.62 29.69 9.77
C THR A 50 2.38 28.80 10.77
N GLY A 51 3.21 27.88 10.28
CA GLY A 51 3.89 26.87 11.11
C GLY A 51 2.97 25.72 11.55
N ASP A 52 1.77 25.64 10.97
CA ASP A 52 0.78 24.57 11.24
C ASP A 52 0.96 23.37 10.32
N LEU A 53 1.92 23.41 9.38
CA LEU A 53 2.32 22.22 8.64
C LEU A 53 2.81 21.17 9.64
N ILE A 54 2.39 19.93 9.44
CA ILE A 54 2.79 18.77 10.23
C ILE A 54 3.64 17.87 9.32
N PRO A 55 4.97 18.07 9.25
CA PRO A 55 5.86 17.31 8.38
C PRO A 55 5.73 15.80 8.57
N GLU A 56 5.46 15.35 9.80
CA GLU A 56 5.30 13.96 10.19
C GLU A 56 4.05 13.28 9.58
N MET A 57 3.12 14.07 9.02
CA MET A 57 1.91 13.60 8.34
C MET A 57 2.01 13.72 6.82
N THR A 58 3.15 14.16 6.27
CA THR A 58 3.34 14.24 4.82
C THR A 58 3.21 12.84 4.20
N PRO A 59 2.24 12.60 3.29
CA PRO A 59 2.01 11.27 2.76
C PRO A 59 3.12 10.85 1.79
N GLY A 60 3.40 9.54 1.73
CA GLY A 60 4.16 8.92 0.65
C GLY A 60 5.44 8.20 1.08
N TRP A 61 5.92 7.35 0.17
CA TRP A 61 7.16 6.58 0.31
C TRP A 61 8.37 7.47 0.56
N ALA A 62 8.51 8.60 -0.15
CA ALA A 62 9.65 9.51 -0.01
C ALA A 62 9.71 10.17 1.39
N ALA A 63 8.55 10.49 1.97
CA ALA A 63 8.46 11.06 3.31
C ALA A 63 8.81 10.05 4.42
N THR A 64 8.74 8.74 4.12
CA THR A 64 8.95 7.67 5.09
C THR A 64 10.24 6.87 4.85
N ALA A 65 10.87 6.95 3.68
CA ALA A 65 12.04 6.15 3.29
C ALA A 65 13.24 6.30 4.26
N ASN A 66 13.45 7.50 4.81
CA ASN A 66 14.54 7.77 5.77
C ASN A 66 14.13 7.57 7.24
N THR A 67 12.89 7.18 7.51
CA THR A 67 12.42 6.91 8.88
C THR A 67 12.83 5.52 9.33
N VAL A 68 12.83 5.28 10.64
CA VAL A 68 13.07 3.93 11.19
C VAL A 68 12.10 2.90 10.61
N VAL A 69 10.84 3.26 10.36
CA VAL A 69 9.85 2.37 9.73
C VAL A 69 10.20 2.09 8.27
N GLY A 70 10.54 3.12 7.49
CA GLY A 70 10.92 2.92 6.08
C GLY A 70 12.17 2.06 5.91
N GLN A 71 13.17 2.27 6.76
CA GLN A 71 14.38 1.44 6.79
C GLN A 71 14.06 -0.01 7.16
N LEU A 72 13.23 -0.23 8.18
CA LEU A 72 12.80 -1.58 8.60
C LEU A 72 12.02 -2.29 7.49
N SER A 73 11.06 -1.61 6.86
CA SER A 73 10.29 -2.18 5.76
C SER A 73 11.20 -2.55 4.59
N SER A 74 12.09 -1.65 4.15
CA SER A 74 13.03 -1.94 3.06
C SER A 74 13.94 -3.14 3.37
N GLN A 75 14.48 -3.21 4.59
CA GLN A 75 15.34 -4.32 5.01
C GLN A 75 14.56 -5.65 5.08
N ALA A 76 13.34 -5.63 5.62
CA ALA A 76 12.50 -6.82 5.68
C ALA A 76 12.15 -7.34 4.28
N THR A 77 11.79 -6.44 3.36
CA THR A 77 11.55 -6.78 1.96
C THR A 77 12.79 -7.38 1.29
N ASP A 78 13.97 -6.78 1.46
CA ASP A 78 15.23 -7.29 0.91
C ASP A 78 15.59 -8.70 1.43
N LEU A 79 15.38 -8.94 2.72
CA LEU A 79 15.61 -10.25 3.33
C LEU A 79 14.58 -11.28 2.81
N THR A 80 13.32 -10.88 2.69
CA THR A 80 12.24 -11.71 2.15
C THR A 80 12.55 -12.19 0.74
N TYR A 81 13.01 -11.33 -0.16
CA TYR A 81 13.40 -11.72 -1.53
C TYR A 81 14.59 -12.69 -1.58
N ARG A 82 15.44 -12.69 -0.56
CA ARG A 82 16.59 -13.61 -0.43
C ARG A 82 16.23 -14.91 0.26
N ASP A 83 15.05 -15.00 0.86
CA ASP A 83 14.60 -16.15 1.61
C ASP A 83 14.43 -17.39 0.70
N PRO A 84 15.00 -18.55 1.04
CA PRO A 84 14.84 -19.76 0.24
C PRO A 84 13.38 -20.23 0.12
N GLU A 85 12.57 -20.07 1.17
CA GLU A 85 11.16 -20.44 1.14
C GLU A 85 10.38 -19.48 0.24
N TYR A 86 10.68 -18.18 0.27
CA TYR A 86 10.08 -17.20 -0.65
C TYR A 86 10.25 -17.64 -2.12
N ARG A 87 11.49 -17.99 -2.49
CA ARG A 87 11.82 -18.46 -3.85
C ARG A 87 11.12 -19.77 -4.18
N GLN A 88 10.97 -20.67 -3.20
CA GLN A 88 10.24 -21.91 -3.38
C GLN A 88 8.74 -21.66 -3.62
N VAL A 89 8.11 -20.74 -2.89
CA VAL A 89 6.71 -20.33 -3.11
C VAL A 89 6.54 -19.78 -4.53
N ASN A 90 7.46 -18.91 -4.96
CA ASN A 90 7.43 -18.36 -6.32
C ASN A 90 7.56 -19.46 -7.39
N ALA A 91 8.50 -20.39 -7.22
CA ALA A 91 8.68 -21.51 -8.13
C ALA A 91 7.44 -22.42 -8.22
N GLN A 92 6.76 -22.67 -7.09
CA GLN A 92 5.52 -23.46 -7.04
C GLN A 92 4.39 -22.76 -7.81
N TRP A 93 4.21 -21.46 -7.59
CA TRP A 93 3.23 -20.66 -8.33
C TRP A 93 3.55 -20.63 -9.83
N LEU A 94 4.81 -20.39 -10.21
CA LEU A 94 5.26 -20.34 -11.60
C LEU A 94 4.98 -21.66 -12.33
N ALA A 95 5.25 -22.79 -11.67
CA ALA A 95 4.94 -24.11 -12.20
C ALA A 95 3.43 -24.31 -12.41
N CYS A 96 2.61 -23.82 -11.47
CA CYS A 96 1.15 -23.89 -11.57
C CYS A 96 0.61 -23.06 -12.75
N ILE A 97 1.01 -21.79 -12.88
CA ILE A 97 0.51 -20.94 -13.96
C ILE A 97 0.93 -21.48 -15.33
N LYS A 98 2.13 -22.07 -15.44
CA LYS A 98 2.60 -22.73 -16.67
C LYS A 98 1.75 -23.94 -17.02
N ALA A 99 1.35 -24.74 -16.03
CA ALA A 99 0.45 -25.88 -16.24
C ALA A 99 -0.96 -25.45 -16.68
N GLU A 100 -1.41 -24.25 -16.29
CA GLU A 100 -2.68 -23.63 -16.69
C GLU A 100 -2.60 -22.91 -18.07
N GLY A 101 -1.45 -23.00 -18.74
CA GLY A 101 -1.19 -22.40 -20.05
C GLY A 101 -0.90 -20.90 -20.01
N LEU A 102 -0.58 -20.35 -18.83
CA LEU A 102 -0.21 -18.95 -18.65
C LEU A 102 1.31 -18.77 -18.71
N THR A 103 1.75 -17.55 -19.01
CA THR A 103 3.16 -17.18 -19.04
C THR A 103 3.42 -16.00 -18.09
N LEU A 104 4.64 -15.98 -17.54
CA LEU A 104 5.13 -14.85 -16.77
C LEU A 104 5.29 -13.62 -17.68
N ASP A 105 5.04 -12.44 -17.13
CA ASP A 105 5.37 -11.16 -17.75
C ASP A 105 6.52 -10.49 -16.98
N PRO A 106 7.76 -10.58 -17.49
CA PRO A 106 8.92 -9.96 -16.84
C PRO A 106 8.78 -8.44 -16.69
N ALA A 107 8.00 -7.77 -17.55
CA ALA A 107 7.80 -6.32 -17.48
C ALA A 107 6.89 -5.91 -16.30
N ASN A 108 6.09 -6.84 -15.78
CA ASN A 108 5.20 -6.64 -14.62
C ASN A 108 5.75 -7.27 -13.33
N GLY A 109 7.04 -7.61 -13.30
CA GLY A 109 7.72 -8.19 -12.15
C GLY A 109 7.56 -9.71 -12.02
N GLU A 110 8.19 -10.28 -10.98
CA GLU A 110 8.29 -11.74 -10.80
C GLU A 110 6.97 -12.45 -10.44
N TRP A 111 5.91 -11.67 -10.17
CA TRP A 111 4.55 -12.14 -9.87
C TRP A 111 3.52 -11.75 -10.93
N GLY A 112 3.97 -11.19 -12.06
CA GLY A 112 3.14 -10.73 -13.17
C GLY A 112 2.81 -11.85 -14.16
N VAL A 113 1.52 -11.99 -14.51
CA VAL A 113 1.07 -12.86 -15.61
C VAL A 113 0.85 -12.03 -16.87
N ALA A 114 1.32 -12.53 -18.00
CA ALA A 114 1.17 -11.87 -19.29
C ALA A 114 -0.30 -11.83 -19.71
N ARG A 115 -0.79 -10.63 -20.05
CA ARG A 115 -2.20 -10.44 -20.47
C ARG A 115 -2.40 -10.60 -21.99
N GLY A 116 -1.32 -10.45 -22.76
CA GLY A 116 -1.32 -10.46 -24.23
C GLY A 116 -2.29 -9.45 -24.85
N ASN A 117 -2.49 -9.53 -26.17
CA ASN A 117 -3.54 -8.77 -26.89
C ASN A 117 -4.89 -9.53 -26.87
N SER A 118 -5.23 -10.14 -25.74
CA SER A 118 -6.44 -10.97 -25.61
C SER A 118 -7.67 -10.14 -25.25
N SER A 119 -8.88 -10.69 -25.50
CA SER A 119 -10.13 -10.02 -25.12
C SER A 119 -10.24 -9.86 -23.60
N LYS A 120 -11.07 -8.92 -23.13
CA LYS A 120 -11.30 -8.71 -21.69
C LYS A 120 -11.78 -9.99 -20.98
N GLU A 121 -12.65 -10.75 -21.63
CA GLU A 121 -13.15 -12.03 -21.09
C GLU A 121 -12.02 -13.06 -20.95
N GLN A 122 -11.07 -13.08 -21.89
CA GLN A 122 -9.90 -13.94 -21.79
C GLN A 122 -8.99 -13.50 -20.63
N GLN A 123 -8.75 -12.20 -20.49
CA GLN A 123 -7.97 -11.66 -19.37
C GLN A 123 -8.60 -12.00 -18.01
N ILE A 124 -9.93 -11.96 -17.91
CA ILE A 124 -10.65 -12.38 -16.69
C ILE A 124 -10.45 -13.88 -16.43
N ARG A 125 -10.56 -14.73 -17.46
CA ARG A 125 -10.31 -16.17 -17.32
C ARG A 125 -8.89 -16.46 -16.85
N ASP A 126 -7.90 -15.75 -17.39
CA ASP A 126 -6.49 -15.93 -17.03
C ASP A 126 -6.21 -15.41 -15.62
N ALA A 127 -6.81 -14.30 -15.21
CA ALA A 127 -6.74 -13.81 -13.82
C ALA A 127 -7.35 -14.83 -12.83
N VAL A 128 -8.45 -15.50 -13.19
CA VAL A 128 -9.05 -16.55 -12.35
C VAL A 128 -8.11 -17.75 -12.20
N LYS A 129 -7.39 -18.15 -13.27
CA LYS A 129 -6.38 -19.21 -13.20
C LYS A 129 -5.21 -18.82 -12.30
N ASP A 130 -4.69 -17.60 -12.45
CA ASP A 130 -3.63 -17.06 -11.58
C ASP A 130 -4.05 -17.09 -10.10
N VAL A 131 -5.22 -16.54 -9.77
CA VAL A 131 -5.76 -16.54 -8.39
C VAL A 131 -5.90 -17.96 -7.85
N ARG A 132 -6.37 -18.91 -8.67
CA ARG A 132 -6.49 -20.32 -8.27
C ARG A 132 -5.12 -20.92 -7.94
N CYS A 133 -4.10 -20.65 -8.75
CA CYS A 133 -2.73 -21.08 -8.47
C CYS A 133 -2.19 -20.46 -7.17
N LYS A 134 -2.43 -19.17 -6.95
CA LYS A 134 -2.04 -18.47 -5.71
C LYS A 134 -2.74 -19.05 -4.48
N GLN A 135 -4.03 -19.39 -4.58
CA GLN A 135 -4.79 -20.02 -3.50
C GLN A 135 -4.31 -21.45 -3.21
N LYS A 136 -4.10 -22.26 -4.26
CA LYS A 136 -3.64 -23.66 -4.12
C LYS A 136 -2.34 -23.79 -3.32
N HIS A 137 -1.45 -22.81 -3.46
CA HIS A 137 -0.15 -22.80 -2.80
C HIS A 137 -0.06 -21.83 -1.61
N SER A 138 -1.20 -21.24 -1.21
CA SER A 138 -1.28 -20.23 -0.15
C SER A 138 -0.25 -19.12 -0.31
N VAL A 139 -0.01 -18.68 -1.56
CA VAL A 139 1.11 -17.78 -1.91
C VAL A 139 1.06 -16.54 -1.04
N MET A 140 -0.06 -15.80 -1.04
CA MET A 140 -0.16 -14.54 -0.31
C MET A 140 0.12 -14.71 1.18
N GLN A 141 -0.48 -15.72 1.83
CA GLN A 141 -0.26 -15.99 3.25
C GLN A 141 1.21 -16.29 3.55
N ARG A 142 1.81 -17.21 2.80
CA ARG A 142 3.19 -17.64 3.04
C ARG A 142 4.20 -16.51 2.83
N LEU A 143 4.04 -15.72 1.78
CA LEU A 143 4.90 -14.57 1.53
C LEU A 143 4.75 -13.52 2.65
N SER A 144 3.51 -13.24 3.08
CA SER A 144 3.25 -12.32 4.18
C SER A 144 3.82 -12.82 5.51
N ASP A 145 3.74 -14.12 5.79
CA ASP A 145 4.29 -14.70 7.02
C ASP A 145 5.83 -14.57 7.07
N ILE A 146 6.50 -14.82 5.94
CA ILE A 146 7.96 -14.65 5.83
C ILE A 146 8.34 -13.18 6.08
N GLU A 147 7.68 -12.25 5.39
CA GLU A 147 7.98 -10.82 5.57
C GLU A 147 7.68 -10.35 6.99
N ALA A 148 6.57 -10.79 7.58
CA ALA A 148 6.20 -10.46 8.95
C ALA A 148 7.22 -10.96 9.98
N GLN A 149 7.81 -12.14 9.76
CA GLN A 149 8.88 -12.66 10.62
C GLN A 149 10.12 -11.78 10.58
N TYR A 150 10.56 -11.34 9.39
CA TYR A 150 11.67 -10.41 9.27
C TYR A 150 11.34 -9.03 9.86
N GLN A 151 10.13 -8.50 9.65
CA GLN A 151 9.68 -7.26 10.27
C GLN A 151 9.74 -7.36 11.80
N ALA A 152 9.19 -8.44 12.39
CA ALA A 152 9.22 -8.66 13.83
C ALA A 152 10.64 -8.74 14.39
N ALA A 153 11.53 -9.49 13.71
CA ALA A 153 12.92 -9.64 14.11
C ALA A 153 13.70 -8.31 14.06
N LEU A 154 13.46 -7.49 13.04
CA LEU A 154 14.13 -6.20 12.87
C LEU A 154 13.55 -5.12 13.81
N MET A 155 12.27 -5.22 14.17
CA MET A 155 11.60 -4.32 15.12
C MET A 155 12.11 -4.51 16.55
N ALA A 156 12.39 -5.75 16.99
CA ALA A 156 12.81 -6.07 18.36
C ALA A 156 13.98 -5.20 18.87
N PRO A 157 15.12 -5.05 18.17
CA PRO A 157 16.21 -4.18 18.63
C PRO A 157 15.92 -2.68 18.53
N LYS A 158 14.82 -2.28 17.88
CA LYS A 158 14.44 -0.87 17.67
C LYS A 158 13.21 -0.45 18.48
N GLU A 159 12.77 -1.26 19.44
CA GLU A 159 11.55 -1.02 20.22
C GLU A 159 11.47 0.40 20.79
N ALA A 160 12.54 0.89 21.43
CA ALA A 160 12.58 2.25 21.97
C ALA A 160 12.44 3.34 20.90
N GLN A 161 13.12 3.19 19.75
CA GLN A 161 13.01 4.15 18.63
C GLN A 161 11.62 4.13 18.01
N LEU A 162 10.99 2.96 17.95
CA LEU A 162 9.62 2.80 17.47
C LEU A 162 8.60 3.41 18.43
N ALA A 163 8.82 3.27 19.75
CA ALA A 163 7.98 3.90 20.77
C ALA A 163 8.04 5.44 20.69
N GLU A 164 9.24 6.01 20.55
CA GLU A 164 9.41 7.46 20.36
C GLU A 164 8.76 7.95 19.06
N LEU A 165 8.91 7.21 17.96
CA LEU A 165 8.23 7.54 16.71
C LEU A 165 6.71 7.46 16.84
N ALA A 166 6.20 6.45 17.54
CA ALA A 166 4.76 6.30 17.77
C ALA A 166 4.20 7.49 18.57
N LYS A 167 4.92 7.93 19.61
CA LYS A 167 4.58 9.12 20.38
C LYS A 167 4.59 10.38 19.51
N ALA A 168 5.66 10.62 18.75
CA ALA A 168 5.75 11.76 17.84
C ALA A 168 4.59 11.80 16.83
N LYS A 169 4.18 10.64 16.30
CA LYS A 169 3.02 10.53 15.41
C LYS A 169 1.69 10.80 16.11
N GLN A 170 1.53 10.37 17.36
CA GLN A 170 0.33 10.67 18.16
C GLN A 170 0.24 12.18 18.47
N ASP A 171 1.36 12.81 18.83
CA ASP A 171 1.42 14.25 19.07
C ASP A 171 1.11 15.04 17.79
N ALA A 172 1.66 14.61 16.66
CA ALA A 172 1.36 15.17 15.34
C ALA A 172 -0.14 15.05 15.00
N LEU A 173 -0.74 13.87 15.21
CA LEU A 173 -2.18 13.67 15.00
C LEU A 173 -3.04 14.55 15.91
N ALA A 174 -2.64 14.75 17.17
CA ALA A 174 -3.34 15.64 18.09
C ALA A 174 -3.29 17.10 17.61
N ARG A 175 -2.13 17.56 17.13
CA ARG A 175 -1.99 18.89 16.50
C ARG A 175 -2.89 19.02 15.26
N ALA A 176 -2.90 18.03 14.37
CA ALA A 176 -3.72 18.05 13.16
C ALA A 176 -5.21 18.19 13.49
N ARG A 177 -5.68 17.44 14.50
CA ARG A 177 -7.08 17.53 14.98
C ARG A 177 -7.41 18.91 15.51
N LYS A 178 -6.46 19.58 16.18
CA LYS A 178 -6.65 20.95 16.67
C LYS A 178 -6.78 21.93 15.51
N VAL A 179 -5.87 21.87 14.52
CA VAL A 179 -5.94 22.71 13.31
C VAL A 179 -7.27 22.51 12.58
N LEU A 180 -7.73 21.26 12.41
CA LEU A 180 -9.03 20.98 11.79
C LEU A 180 -10.20 21.53 12.60
N ALA A 181 -10.13 21.53 13.94
CA ALA A 181 -11.16 22.11 14.78
C ALA A 181 -11.18 23.65 14.72
N GLU A 182 -10.02 24.27 14.55
CA GLU A 182 -9.86 25.74 14.51
C GLU A 182 -10.12 26.33 13.11
N HIS A 183 -9.84 25.57 12.05
CA HIS A 183 -9.83 26.07 10.66
C HIS A 183 -10.62 25.22 9.65
N GLY A 184 -11.17 24.06 10.03
CA GLY A 184 -11.77 23.10 9.11
C GLY A 184 -13.27 23.29 8.80
N ALA A 185 -13.82 24.49 9.00
CA ALA A 185 -15.22 24.84 8.73
C ALA A 185 -15.37 25.67 7.46
#